data_AF-A0A8B7DS38-F1
#
_entry.id   AF-A0A8B7DS38-F1
#
_cell.length_a   1.000
_cell.length_b   1.000
_cell.length_c   1.000
_cell.angle_alpha   90.00
_cell.angle_beta   90.00
_cell.angle_gamma   90.00
#
_symmetry.space_group_name_H-M   'P 1'
#
loop_
_entity.id
_entity.type
_entity.pdbx_description
1 polymer ?
#
loop_
_entity_poly.entity_id
_entity_poly.type
_entity_poly.pdbx_seq_one_letter_code
_entity_poly.pdbx_strand_id
1 'polypeptide(L)'
;MRNVGFNKPFPIAVYAGLSKPNFSGFIEKLHEELVLFKSYVNVSGFFIKITNVLFICDAPARSYCQCVKGHSGYNACPYCRIPGVYATNKVIFPYGGIYPSRTDCDYKSLSESNQLFLSPLTEVANLNCDFPPEYMHTVCLGVMRRLVVSYFSNKYGRLNCW
;
A
#
# COMPACT_ATOMS: atom_id res chain seq x y z
N MET A 1 -11.80 -8.80 12.37
CA MET A 1 -12.26 -7.40 12.52
C MET A 1 -13.77 -7.38 12.51
N ARG A 2 -14.43 -7.11 13.64
CA ARG A 2 -15.85 -6.75 13.62
C ARG A 2 -15.94 -5.36 13.00
N ASN A 3 -16.67 -5.24 11.91
CA ASN A 3 -16.91 -3.95 11.27
C ASN A 3 -17.87 -3.18 12.18
N VAL A 4 -17.33 -2.28 13.01
CA VAL A 4 -18.13 -1.49 13.94
C VAL A 4 -18.82 -0.38 13.14
N GLY A 5 -20.04 -0.63 12.68
CA GLY A 5 -21.10 0.38 12.49
C GLY A 5 -20.89 1.56 11.53
N PHE A 6 -19.75 1.73 10.85
CA PHE A 6 -19.59 2.81 9.88
C PHE A 6 -20.13 2.38 8.51
N ASN A 7 -21.44 2.53 8.32
CA ASN A 7 -22.10 2.21 7.04
C ASN A 7 -21.75 3.17 5.90
N LYS A 8 -21.05 4.28 6.17
CA LYS A 8 -20.68 5.28 5.16
C LYS A 8 -19.27 5.83 5.41
N PRO A 9 -18.40 5.89 4.39
CA PRO A 9 -17.11 6.56 4.51
C PRO A 9 -17.31 8.07 4.72
N PHE A 10 -16.47 8.67 5.56
CA PHE A 10 -16.42 10.11 5.77
C PHE A 10 -15.16 10.68 5.08
N PRO A 11 -15.29 11.68 4.19
CA PRO A 11 -14.13 12.28 3.53
C PRO A 11 -13.32 13.11 4.52
N ILE A 12 -12.06 12.74 4.73
CA ILE A 12 -11.12 13.48 5.61
C ILE A 12 -10.38 14.57 4.84
N ALA A 13 -10.07 14.32 3.56
CA ALA A 13 -9.38 15.26 2.70
C ALA A 13 -9.85 15.11 1.25
N VAL A 14 -9.98 16.23 0.54
CA VAL A 14 -10.33 16.29 -0.88
C VAL A 14 -9.37 17.25 -1.57
N TYR A 15 -8.84 16.83 -2.71
CA TYR A 15 -7.97 17.66 -3.54
C TYR A 15 -8.48 17.65 -4.99
N ALA A 16 -8.43 18.81 -5.63
CA ALA A 16 -8.74 18.98 -7.04
C ALA A 16 -7.63 19.82 -7.69
N GLY A 17 -7.03 19.29 -8.75
CA GLY A 17 -5.94 19.93 -9.48
C GLY A 17 -5.57 19.15 -10.74
N LEU A 18 -4.71 19.74 -11.57
CA LEU A 18 -4.26 19.14 -12.83
C LEU A 18 -3.23 18.02 -12.64
N SER A 19 -2.56 18.00 -11.48
CA SER A 19 -1.53 17.03 -11.13
C SER A 19 -1.81 16.46 -9.73
N LYS A 20 -1.03 15.45 -9.32
CA LYS A 20 -1.09 14.96 -7.93
C LYS A 20 -0.70 16.10 -6.98
N PRO A 21 -1.34 16.21 -5.80
CA PRO A 21 -0.99 17.23 -4.84
C PRO A 21 0.46 17.09 -4.38
N ASN A 22 0.99 18.12 -3.72
CA ASN A 22 2.14 17.90 -2.86
C ASN A 22 1.67 17.01 -1.70
N PHE A 23 2.22 15.79 -1.59
CA PHE A 23 1.71 14.81 -0.64
C PHE A 23 1.82 15.29 0.81
N SER A 24 2.99 15.82 1.22
CA SER A 24 3.22 16.30 2.58
C SER A 24 2.25 17.40 2.99
N GLY A 25 2.02 18.41 2.14
CA GLY A 25 1.05 19.47 2.43
C GLY A 25 -0.40 18.97 2.41
N PHE A 26 -0.71 17.98 1.58
CA PHE A 26 -2.06 17.40 1.52
C PHE A 26 -2.43 16.62 2.79
N ILE A 27 -1.47 15.93 3.42
CA ILE A 27 -1.73 15.10 4.60
C ILE A 27 -1.35 15.75 5.93
N GLU A 28 -0.92 17.01 5.94
CA GLU A 28 -0.40 17.68 7.14
C GLU A 28 -1.37 17.63 8.33
N LYS A 29 -2.64 18.02 8.13
CA LYS A 29 -3.66 17.95 9.18
C LYS A 29 -3.92 16.53 9.67
N LEU A 30 -3.98 15.57 8.73
CA LEU A 30 -4.15 14.15 9.08
C LEU A 30 -2.93 13.66 9.89
N HIS A 31 -1.72 14.10 9.54
CA HIS A 31 -0.51 13.73 10.25
C HIS A 31 -0.55 14.24 11.70
N GLU A 32 -0.93 15.49 11.93
CA GLU A 32 -1.10 16.05 13.27
C GLU A 32 -2.12 15.25 14.11
N GLU A 33 -3.27 14.90 13.53
CA GLU A 33 -4.27 14.05 14.18
C GLU A 33 -3.73 12.66 14.52
N LEU A 34 -2.99 12.04 13.60
CA LEU A 34 -2.37 10.73 13.83
C LEU A 34 -1.30 10.77 14.92
N VAL A 35 -0.57 11.88 15.06
CA VAL A 35 0.36 12.09 16.19
C VAL A 35 -0.41 12.13 17.51
N LEU A 36 -1.54 12.85 17.58
CA LEU A 36 -2.39 12.89 18.78
C LEU A 36 -2.94 11.50 19.14
N PHE A 37 -3.29 10.70 18.13
CA PHE A 37 -3.83 9.35 18.31
C PHE A 37 -2.84 8.35 18.92
N LYS A 38 -1.54 8.67 18.98
CA LYS A 38 -0.56 7.88 19.74
C LYS A 38 -0.80 7.94 21.26
N SER A 39 -1.52 8.95 21.73
CA SER A 39 -1.90 9.15 23.13
C SER A 39 -3.38 8.80 23.38
N TYR A 40 -3.84 8.90 24.62
CA TYR A 40 -5.26 8.74 24.93
C TYR A 40 -6.04 9.97 24.48
N VAL A 41 -7.10 9.76 23.72
CA VAL A 41 -8.03 10.82 23.29
C VAL A 41 -9.22 10.83 24.23
N ASN A 42 -9.53 12.00 24.81
CA ASN A 42 -10.72 12.18 25.63
C ASN A 42 -11.93 12.50 24.74
N VAL A 43 -12.90 11.60 24.71
CA VAL A 43 -14.17 11.75 23.99
C VAL A 43 -15.30 11.71 25.02
N SER A 44 -15.91 12.86 25.31
CA SER A 44 -17.03 12.97 26.24
C SER A 44 -16.77 12.36 27.63
N GLY A 45 -15.54 12.47 28.14
CA GLY A 45 -15.12 11.92 29.44
C GLY A 45 -14.56 10.50 29.36
N PHE A 46 -14.60 9.85 28.20
CA PHE A 46 -13.99 8.54 27.98
C PHE A 46 -12.60 8.67 27.36
N PHE A 47 -11.60 8.05 27.99
CA PHE A 47 -10.25 7.97 27.44
C PHE A 47 -10.13 6.79 26.50
N ILE A 48 -10.01 7.06 25.20
CA ILE A 48 -9.89 6.06 24.14
C ILE A 48 -8.45 6.03 23.64
N LYS A 49 -7.86 4.84 23.59
CA LYS A 49 -6.55 4.62 22.96
C LYS A 49 -6.75 4.03 21.58
N ILE A 50 -6.28 4.75 20.56
CA ILE A 50 -6.21 4.22 19.20
C ILE A 50 -4.93 3.41 19.11
N THR A 51 -5.05 2.12 18.80
CA THR A 51 -3.89 1.21 18.76
C THR A 51 -3.24 1.19 17.39
N ASN A 52 -4.05 1.01 16.33
CA ASN A 52 -3.58 0.88 14.97
C ASN A 52 -4.46 1.68 14.01
N VAL A 53 -3.83 2.28 12.99
CA VAL A 53 -4.48 2.92 11.85
C VAL A 53 -4.01 2.20 10.59
N LEU A 54 -4.95 1.71 9.77
CA LEU A 54 -4.62 1.00 8.54
C LEU A 54 -4.91 1.87 7.31
N PHE A 55 -3.97 1.85 6.36
CA PHE A 55 -4.05 2.58 5.11
C PHE A 55 -4.42 1.61 3.97
N ILE A 56 -5.72 1.50 3.71
CA ILE A 56 -6.24 0.66 2.63
C ILE A 56 -6.22 1.45 1.32
N CYS A 57 -5.38 1.04 0.39
CA CYS A 57 -5.21 1.73 -0.90
C CYS A 57 -4.78 0.75 -2.00
N ASP A 58 -5.09 1.10 -3.25
CA ASP A 58 -4.61 0.35 -4.42
C ASP A 58 -3.08 0.49 -4.60
N ALA A 59 -2.48 -0.29 -5.49
CA ALA A 59 -1.03 -0.32 -5.63
C ALA A 59 -0.41 1.04 -6.04
N PRO A 60 -0.99 1.82 -6.99
CA PRO A 60 -0.51 3.17 -7.29
C PRO A 60 -0.61 4.14 -6.11
N ALA A 61 -1.75 4.23 -5.42
CA ALA A 61 -1.92 5.14 -4.30
C ALA A 61 -1.02 4.74 -3.13
N ARG A 62 -0.90 3.44 -2.85
CA ARG A 62 0.06 2.91 -1.86
C ARG A 62 1.46 3.40 -2.13
N SER A 63 1.97 3.19 -3.35
CA SER A 63 3.35 3.56 -3.67
C SER A 63 3.60 5.06 -3.53
N TYR A 64 2.57 5.86 -3.82
CA TYR A 64 2.60 7.30 -3.66
C TYR A 64 2.60 7.72 -2.18
N CYS A 65 1.73 7.13 -1.34
CA CYS A 65 1.71 7.39 0.11
C CYS A 65 3.01 6.97 0.80
N GLN A 66 3.61 5.86 0.35
CA GLN A 66 4.84 5.32 0.93
C GLN A 66 6.11 5.98 0.37
N CYS A 67 6.01 6.84 -0.65
CA CYS A 67 7.15 7.40 -1.38
C CYS A 67 8.12 6.32 -1.91
N VAL A 68 7.57 5.20 -2.38
CA VAL A 68 8.32 4.06 -2.93
C VAL A 68 8.08 3.91 -4.43
N LYS A 69 8.94 3.12 -5.08
CA LYS A 69 8.81 2.74 -6.49
C LYS A 69 7.42 2.11 -6.73
N GLY A 70 6.76 2.57 -7.79
CA GLY A 70 5.46 2.04 -8.20
C GLY A 70 5.53 0.58 -8.67
N HIS A 71 4.37 -0.06 -8.77
CA HIS A 71 4.19 -1.49 -9.06
C HIS A 71 4.91 -2.04 -10.31
N SER A 72 5.35 -1.19 -11.23
CA SER A 72 6.11 -1.57 -12.44
C SER A 72 7.63 -1.55 -12.26
N GLY A 73 8.14 -1.22 -11.07
CA GLY A 73 9.58 -1.17 -10.79
C GLY A 73 10.18 -2.54 -10.46
N TYR A 74 11.46 -2.74 -10.81
CA TYR A 74 12.19 -3.98 -10.52
C TYR A 74 12.24 -4.32 -9.03
N ASN A 75 12.42 -3.35 -8.14
CA ASN A 75 12.43 -3.60 -6.68
C ASN A 75 11.14 -3.13 -6.02
N ALA A 76 9.99 -3.19 -6.70
CA ALA A 76 8.76 -2.51 -6.25
C ALA A 76 7.90 -3.26 -5.23
N CYS A 77 8.16 -4.54 -4.94
CA CYS A 77 7.41 -5.24 -3.89
C CYS A 77 7.48 -4.43 -2.59
N PRO A 78 6.36 -4.19 -1.86
CA PRO A 78 6.40 -3.44 -0.60
C PRO A 78 6.78 -4.34 0.58
N TYR A 79 6.61 -5.66 0.46
CA TYR A 79 6.73 -6.60 1.58
C TYR A 79 8.09 -7.29 1.67
N CYS A 80 8.69 -7.69 0.54
CA CYS A 80 9.93 -8.48 0.52
C CYS A 80 10.88 -8.05 -0.59
N ARG A 81 12.19 -8.27 -0.39
CA ARG A 81 13.26 -7.84 -1.29
C ARG A 81 13.41 -8.75 -2.52
N ILE A 82 12.28 -9.14 -3.11
CA ILE A 82 12.23 -9.90 -4.35
C ILE A 82 12.64 -9.00 -5.54
N PRO A 83 13.62 -9.41 -6.36
CA PRO A 83 13.93 -8.72 -7.59
C PRO A 83 12.89 -9.05 -8.66
N GLY A 84 12.40 -8.01 -9.32
CA GLY A 84 11.56 -8.13 -10.49
C GLY A 84 12.38 -8.57 -11.70
N VAL A 85 11.74 -9.27 -12.61
CA VAL A 85 12.29 -9.69 -13.90
C VAL A 85 11.41 -9.10 -15.00
N TYR A 86 12.01 -8.57 -16.06
CA TYR A 86 11.25 -8.09 -17.20
C TYR A 86 10.92 -9.28 -18.12
N ALA A 87 9.63 -9.58 -18.27
CA ALA A 87 9.15 -10.66 -19.13
C ALA A 87 7.82 -10.26 -19.76
N THR A 88 7.61 -10.56 -21.05
CA THR A 88 6.35 -10.25 -21.77
C THR A 88 5.88 -8.80 -21.60
N ASN A 89 6.80 -7.83 -21.80
CA ASN A 89 6.52 -6.39 -21.71
C ASN A 89 6.00 -5.89 -20.35
N LYS A 90 6.36 -6.60 -19.27
CA LYS A 90 6.01 -6.23 -17.90
C LYS A 90 7.09 -6.71 -16.93
N VAL A 91 7.21 -6.03 -15.80
CA VAL A 91 7.99 -6.54 -14.66
C VAL A 91 7.13 -7.56 -13.92
N ILE A 92 7.69 -8.75 -13.68
CA ILE A 92 7.08 -9.83 -12.90
C ILE A 92 7.94 -10.16 -11.70
N PHE A 93 7.31 -10.61 -10.62
CA PHE A 93 7.99 -11.12 -9.43
C PHE A 93 7.91 -12.64 -9.43
N PRO A 94 9.02 -13.36 -9.64
CA PRO A 94 9.01 -14.82 -9.76
C PRO A 94 8.61 -15.49 -8.44
N TYR A 95 7.75 -16.50 -8.53
CA TYR A 95 7.35 -17.30 -7.37
C TYR A 95 8.46 -18.30 -6.99
N GLY A 96 8.50 -18.70 -5.72
CA GLY A 96 9.33 -19.83 -5.26
C GLY A 96 10.68 -19.49 -4.62
N GLY A 97 11.03 -18.21 -4.51
CA GLY A 97 12.23 -17.78 -3.77
C GLY A 97 11.95 -17.41 -2.31
N ILE A 98 12.96 -17.59 -1.45
CA ILE A 98 12.96 -17.04 -0.09
C ILE A 98 13.64 -15.68 -0.17
N TYR A 99 12.86 -14.62 0.04
CA TYR A 99 13.34 -13.25 0.02
C TYR A 99 13.17 -12.61 1.39
N PRO A 100 14.16 -11.87 1.91
CA PRO A 100 14.02 -11.17 3.17
C PRO A 100 12.81 -10.23 3.15
N SER A 101 12.01 -10.29 4.21
CA SER A 101 10.98 -9.29 4.47
C SER A 101 11.62 -7.92 4.69
N ARG A 102 10.96 -6.87 4.21
CA ARG A 102 11.30 -5.50 4.60
C ARG A 102 10.83 -5.24 6.01
N THR A 103 11.45 -4.29 6.69
CA THR A 103 11.05 -3.89 8.02
C THR A 103 10.75 -2.40 8.08
N ASP A 104 9.92 -2.00 9.04
CA ASP A 104 9.62 -0.58 9.27
C ASP A 104 10.86 0.19 9.74
N CYS A 105 11.83 -0.49 10.37
CA CYS A 105 13.12 0.08 10.72
C CYS A 105 13.93 0.46 9.48
N ASP A 106 13.95 -0.43 8.47
CA ASP A 106 14.66 -0.17 7.21
C ASP A 106 14.04 1.05 6.50
N TYR A 107 12.70 1.10 6.45
CA TYR A 107 11.96 2.24 5.92
C TYR A 107 12.26 3.55 6.66
N LYS A 108 12.32 3.54 7.99
CA LYS A 108 12.68 4.70 8.83
C LYS A 108 14.10 5.20 8.56
N SER A 109 15.02 4.28 8.30
CA SER A 109 16.43 4.60 8.04
C SER A 109 16.73 4.98 6.58
N LEU A 110 15.72 5.00 5.71
CA LEU A 110 15.86 5.22 4.27
C LEU A 110 16.83 4.21 3.60
N SER A 111 16.90 2.98 4.11
CA SER A 111 17.85 1.97 3.63
C SER A 111 17.24 1.04 2.56
N GLU A 112 15.94 1.13 2.31
CA GLU A 112 15.28 0.23 1.36
C GLU A 112 15.48 0.65 -0.09
N SER A 113 15.89 -0.32 -0.92
CA SER A 113 16.10 -0.12 -2.36
C SER A 113 14.86 0.29 -3.15
N ASN A 114 13.67 0.17 -2.55
CA ASN A 114 12.41 0.58 -3.16
C ASN A 114 11.99 2.00 -2.78
N GLN A 115 12.63 2.64 -1.80
CA GLN A 115 12.33 4.02 -1.43
C GLN A 115 12.85 4.99 -2.48
N LEU A 116 12.05 6.03 -2.73
CA LEU A 116 12.45 7.20 -3.50
C LEU A 116 12.81 8.34 -2.55
N PHE A 117 11.97 8.53 -1.53
CA PHE A 117 12.11 9.55 -0.49
C PHE A 117 11.59 9.02 0.84
N LEU A 118 11.89 9.72 1.93
CA LEU A 118 11.26 9.45 3.22
C LEU A 118 9.79 9.88 3.16
N SER A 119 8.87 8.96 3.46
CA SER A 119 7.44 9.31 3.50
C SER A 119 7.13 10.12 4.76
N PRO A 120 6.30 11.17 4.68
CA PRO A 120 5.81 11.86 5.87
C PRO A 120 5.02 10.92 6.81
N LEU A 121 4.51 9.80 6.30
CA LEU A 121 3.80 8.81 7.13
C LEU A 121 4.74 7.94 7.96
N THR A 122 6.05 7.96 7.71
CA THR A 122 7.02 7.08 8.40
C THR A 122 7.10 7.32 9.91
N GLU A 123 6.76 8.54 10.35
CA GLU A 123 6.73 8.89 11.78
C GLU A 123 5.46 8.40 12.48
N VAL A 124 4.34 8.32 11.76
CA VAL A 124 3.00 8.04 12.31
C VAL A 124 2.48 6.64 12.00
N ALA A 125 3.10 5.95 11.03
CA ALA A 125 2.67 4.65 10.56
C ALA A 125 3.87 3.74 10.23
N ASN A 126 3.64 2.45 10.36
CA ASN A 126 4.55 1.39 9.91
C ASN A 126 4.26 1.09 8.44
N LEU A 127 5.11 1.58 7.53
CA LEU A 127 4.88 1.47 6.08
C LEU A 127 4.75 0.01 5.60
N ASN A 128 5.38 -0.96 6.26
CA ASN A 128 5.22 -2.37 5.91
C ASN A 128 3.90 -2.95 6.47
N CYS A 129 3.67 -2.75 7.77
CA CYS A 129 2.60 -3.44 8.50
C CYS A 129 1.23 -2.77 8.36
N ASP A 130 1.17 -1.44 8.36
CA ASP A 130 -0.09 -0.67 8.40
C ASP A 130 -0.71 -0.47 7.01
N PHE A 131 -0.07 -0.99 5.96
CA PHE A 131 -0.56 -0.98 4.58
C PHE A 131 -0.88 -2.42 4.14
N PRO A 132 -2.05 -2.96 4.48
CA PRO A 132 -2.49 -4.25 3.97
C PRO A 132 -2.79 -4.17 2.46
N PRO A 133 -2.74 -5.30 1.72
CA PRO A 133 -3.12 -5.30 0.32
C PRO A 133 -4.63 -5.08 0.18
N GLU A 134 -5.05 -4.21 -0.72
CA GLU A 134 -6.47 -3.93 -0.95
C GLU A 134 -7.11 -5.07 -1.74
N TYR A 135 -8.14 -5.68 -1.17
CA TYR A 135 -8.75 -6.93 -1.65
C TYR A 135 -9.35 -6.81 -3.05
N MET A 136 -10.07 -5.73 -3.34
CA MET A 136 -10.78 -5.55 -4.60
C MET A 136 -9.81 -5.48 -5.79
N HIS A 137 -8.76 -4.66 -5.71
CA HIS A 137 -7.80 -4.50 -6.80
C HIS A 137 -6.78 -5.64 -6.87
N THR A 138 -6.41 -6.21 -5.73
CA THR A 138 -5.41 -7.29 -5.69
C THR A 138 -6.02 -8.63 -6.09
N VAL A 139 -7.16 -9.00 -5.51
CA VAL A 139 -7.77 -10.32 -5.69
C VAL A 139 -8.85 -10.30 -6.77
N CYS A 140 -9.90 -9.49 -6.61
CA CYS A 140 -11.06 -9.53 -7.50
C CYS A 140 -10.73 -9.03 -8.92
N LEU A 141 -10.12 -7.84 -9.04
CA LEU A 141 -9.76 -7.25 -10.34
C LEU A 141 -8.39 -7.69 -10.84
N GLY A 142 -7.49 -8.10 -9.93
CA GLY A 142 -6.14 -8.56 -10.24
C GLY A 142 -6.11 -10.03 -10.63
N VAL A 143 -6.15 -10.91 -9.62
CA VAL A 143 -6.01 -12.37 -9.82
C VAL A 143 -7.22 -12.98 -10.53
N MET A 144 -8.43 -12.74 -10.04
CA MET A 144 -9.63 -13.39 -10.57
C MET A 144 -9.89 -13.01 -12.03
N ARG A 145 -9.69 -11.73 -12.39
CA ARG A 145 -9.77 -11.30 -13.79
C ARG A 145 -8.82 -12.07 -14.70
N ARG A 146 -7.56 -12.28 -14.27
CA ARG A 146 -6.57 -13.04 -15.05
C ARG A 146 -7.00 -14.49 -15.21
N LEU A 147 -7.44 -15.14 -14.12
CA LEU A 147 -7.92 -16.52 -14.18
C LEU A 147 -9.09 -16.66 -15.15
N VAL A 148 -10.13 -15.82 -15.02
CA VAL A 148 -11.31 -15.87 -15.90
C VAL A 148 -10.92 -15.68 -17.37
N VAL A 149 -10.06 -14.71 -17.68
CA VAL A 149 -9.58 -14.51 -19.06
C VAL A 149 -8.81 -15.74 -19.55
N SER A 150 -7.94 -16.32 -18.73
CA SER A 150 -7.19 -17.53 -19.10
C SER A 150 -8.07 -18.77 -19.31
N TYR A 151 -9.12 -18.95 -18.51
CA TYR A 151 -10.02 -20.10 -18.62
C TYR A 151 -11.00 -19.99 -19.78
N PHE A 152 -11.55 -18.80 -20.03
CA PHE A 152 -12.66 -18.62 -20.98
C PHE A 152 -12.24 -17.97 -22.30
N SER A 153 -11.06 -17.35 -22.38
CA SER A 153 -10.56 -16.82 -23.65
C SER A 153 -9.57 -17.79 -24.28
N ASN A 154 -9.92 -18.32 -25.45
CA ASN A 154 -9.04 -19.16 -26.29
C ASN A 154 -7.81 -18.40 -26.87
N LYS A 155 -7.53 -17.19 -26.35
CA LYS A 155 -6.36 -16.37 -26.70
C LYS A 155 -5.06 -16.86 -26.06
N TYR A 156 -5.12 -17.74 -25.05
CA TYR A 156 -3.96 -18.33 -24.40
C TYR A 156 -3.79 -19.82 -24.75
N GLY A 157 -3.83 -20.17 -26.03
CA GLY A 157 -3.40 -21.48 -26.56
C GLY A 157 -1.90 -21.77 -26.43
N ARG A 158 -1.15 -21.05 -25.57
CA ARG A 158 0.26 -21.31 -25.23
C ARG A 158 0.52 -20.91 -23.77
N LEU A 159 0.02 -21.71 -22.84
CA LEU A 159 0.64 -21.80 -21.52
C LEU A 159 1.82 -22.76 -21.63
N ASN A 160 2.92 -22.28 -22.19
CA ASN A 160 4.22 -22.89 -21.92
C ASN A 160 4.90 -22.06 -20.85
N CYS A 161 5.44 -22.78 -19.87
CA CYS A 161 6.26 -22.35 -18.74
C CYS A 161 5.45 -21.94 -17.50
N TRP A 162 5.16 -22.98 -16.72
CA TRP A 162 5.21 -22.95 -15.26
C TRP A 162 6.61 -22.54 -14.79
#